data_AF-A0A1S8ABF0-F1
#
_entry.id   AF-A0A1S8ABF0-F1
#
_cell.length_a   1.000
_cell.length_b   1.000
_cell.length_c   1.000
_cell.angle_alpha   90.00
_cell.angle_beta   90.00
_cell.angle_gamma   90.00
#
_symmetry.space_group_name_H-M   'P 1'
#
loop_
_entity.id
_entity.type
_entity.pdbx_description
1 polymer ?
#
loop_
_entity_poly.entity_id
_entity_poly.type
_entity_poly.pdbx_seq_one_letter_code
_entity_poly.pdbx_strand_id
1 'polypeptide(L)'
;MEALLNIVHGYFDRVPTHNEPMLIPDLYEICVIADKYDMVRILRPWAKGWLSYALRSAEVGTVHPLSHNYNKLLWVAWVFGDKVGFEKLAKELLLQFYPTRNGEHTLGCPEVLEPPEIYREFILKPILARYF
;
A
#
# COMPACT_ATOMS: atom_id res chain seq x y z
N MET A 1 -14.81 -2.93 4.07
CA MET A 1 -15.76 -2.34 3.09
C MET A 1 -16.75 -1.32 3.67
N GLU A 2 -17.30 -1.53 4.88
CA GLU A 2 -18.32 -0.67 5.51
C GLU A 2 -17.98 0.84 5.54
N ALA A 3 -16.73 1.18 5.86
CA ALA A 3 -16.29 2.57 5.93
C ALA A 3 -16.50 3.35 4.61
N LEU A 4 -16.28 2.73 3.44
CA LEU A 4 -16.49 3.39 2.16
C LEU A 4 -17.97 3.68 1.89
N LEU A 5 -18.86 2.73 2.24
CA LEU A 5 -20.30 2.92 2.12
C LEU A 5 -20.78 4.04 3.07
N ASN A 6 -20.27 4.07 4.30
CA ASN A 6 -20.58 5.14 5.24
C ASN A 6 -20.16 6.51 4.68
N ILE A 7 -19.00 6.61 4.01
CA ILE A 7 -18.58 7.86 3.35
C ILE A 7 -19.53 8.24 2.20
N VAL A 8 -19.84 7.30 1.30
CA VAL A 8 -20.69 7.57 0.12
C VAL A 8 -22.12 7.95 0.52
N HIS A 9 -22.65 7.35 1.59
CA HIS A 9 -23.98 7.67 2.11
C HIS A 9 -24.00 8.88 3.07
N GLY A 10 -22.85 9.51 3.33
CA GLY A 10 -22.75 10.70 4.20
C GLY A 10 -22.80 10.42 5.70
N TYR A 11 -22.67 9.16 6.13
CA TYR A 11 -22.61 8.75 7.53
C TYR A 11 -21.20 8.90 8.11
N PHE A 12 -20.66 10.12 8.08
CA PHE A 12 -19.27 10.40 8.50
C PHE A 12 -18.99 10.08 9.97
N ASP A 13 -20.01 10.15 10.85
CA ASP A 13 -19.88 9.77 12.27
C ASP A 13 -19.60 8.28 12.48
N ARG A 14 -19.81 7.44 11.46
CA ARG A 14 -19.57 5.99 11.48
C ARG A 14 -18.30 5.58 10.74
N VAL A 15 -17.48 6.56 10.35
CA VAL A 15 -16.23 6.30 9.65
C VAL A 15 -15.10 6.28 10.69
N PRO A 16 -14.30 5.20 10.76
CA PRO A 16 -13.19 5.12 11.70
C PRO A 16 -12.30 6.34 11.59
N THR A 17 -12.07 7.03 12.70
CA THR A 17 -11.26 8.25 12.70
C THR A 17 -9.80 7.93 13.00
N HIS A 18 -8.95 8.95 13.07
CA HIS A 18 -7.52 8.82 13.39
C HIS A 18 -7.21 8.11 14.72
N ASN A 19 -8.21 7.96 15.61
CA ASN A 19 -8.09 7.29 16.90
C ASN A 19 -8.49 5.82 16.86
N GLU A 20 -9.08 5.36 15.75
CA GLU A 20 -9.53 3.98 15.61
C GLU A 20 -8.62 3.20 14.66
N PRO A 21 -8.24 1.97 15.04
CA PRO A 21 -7.35 1.14 14.25
C PRO A 21 -8.08 0.66 12.98
N MET A 22 -7.50 0.90 11.80
CA MET A 22 -7.94 0.25 10.57
C MET A 22 -6.88 -0.73 10.09
N LEU A 23 -7.28 -1.98 9.88
CA LEU A 23 -6.37 -3.03 9.44
C LEU A 23 -5.93 -2.77 7.99
N ILE A 24 -4.68 -3.12 7.68
CA ILE A 24 -4.10 -2.94 6.34
C ILE A 24 -4.95 -3.59 5.24
N PRO A 25 -5.48 -4.83 5.39
CA PRO A 25 -6.33 -5.44 4.36
C PRO A 25 -7.61 -4.64 4.07
N ASP A 26 -8.28 -4.14 5.11
CA ASP A 26 -9.51 -3.34 4.96
C ASP A 26 -9.23 -2.02 4.26
N LEU A 27 -8.13 -1.36 4.65
CA LEU A 27 -7.69 -0.11 4.05
C LEU A 27 -7.33 -0.29 2.57
N TYR A 28 -6.64 -1.38 2.26
CA TYR A 28 -6.31 -1.75 0.89
C TYR A 28 -7.56 -1.95 0.03
N GLU A 29 -8.56 -2.69 0.51
CA GLU A 29 -9.81 -2.88 -0.23
C GLU A 29 -10.54 -1.56 -0.50
N ILE A 30 -10.59 -0.67 0.50
CA ILE A 30 -11.18 0.67 0.34
C ILE A 30 -10.43 1.45 -0.75
N CYS A 31 -9.09 1.43 -0.73
CA CYS A 31 -8.26 2.09 -1.73
C CYS A 31 -8.48 1.52 -3.13
N VAL A 32 -8.53 0.19 -3.29
CA VAL A 32 -8.78 -0.47 -4.59
C VAL A 32 -10.14 -0.07 -5.15
N ILE A 33 -11.19 -0.10 -4.33
CA ILE A 33 -12.53 0.28 -4.79
C ILE A 33 -12.59 1.78 -5.09
N ALA A 34 -12.05 2.62 -4.22
CA ALA A 34 -12.05 4.07 -4.44
C ALA A 34 -11.28 4.47 -5.71
N ASP A 35 -10.16 3.81 -6.01
CA ASP A 35 -9.40 4.00 -7.25
C ASP A 35 -10.21 3.56 -8.48
N LYS A 36 -10.83 2.38 -8.42
CA LYS A 36 -11.68 1.84 -9.50
C LYS A 36 -12.84 2.78 -9.90
N TYR A 37 -13.39 3.52 -8.95
CA TYR A 37 -14.52 4.43 -9.18
C TYR A 37 -14.10 5.92 -9.26
N ASP A 38 -12.81 6.22 -9.36
CA ASP A 38 -12.27 7.60 -9.34
C ASP A 38 -12.74 8.44 -8.14
N MET A 39 -12.90 7.77 -7.00
CA MET A 39 -13.41 8.33 -5.75
C MET A 39 -12.30 8.58 -4.72
N VAL A 40 -11.02 8.36 -5.03
CA VAL A 40 -9.90 8.50 -4.07
C VAL A 40 -9.93 9.85 -3.33
N ARG A 41 -10.38 10.92 -3.99
CA ARG A 41 -10.49 12.26 -3.40
C ARG A 41 -11.41 12.31 -2.17
N ILE A 42 -12.43 11.47 -2.09
CA ILE A 42 -13.37 11.46 -0.95
C ILE A 42 -12.71 10.94 0.33
N LEU A 43 -11.64 10.16 0.22
CA LEU A 43 -10.95 9.56 1.37
C LEU A 43 -9.97 10.53 2.07
N ARG A 44 -9.65 11.67 1.44
CA ARG A 44 -8.65 12.65 1.93
C ARG A 44 -8.82 13.08 3.39
N PRO A 45 -10.04 13.29 3.94
CA PRO A 45 -10.21 13.69 5.33
C PRO A 45 -9.63 12.69 6.33
N TRP A 46 -9.63 11.41 6.00
CA TRP A 46 -9.19 10.32 6.88
C TRP A 46 -7.82 9.75 6.52
N ALA A 47 -7.35 10.00 5.29
CA ALA A 47 -6.10 9.48 4.73
C ALA A 47 -4.91 9.55 5.70
N LYS A 48 -4.65 10.74 6.29
CA LYS A 48 -3.50 10.94 7.19
C LYS A 48 -3.59 10.06 8.46
N GLY A 49 -4.79 9.96 9.04
CA GLY A 49 -5.03 9.16 10.24
C GLY A 49 -4.84 7.68 9.97
N TRP A 50 -5.54 7.18 8.95
CA TRP A 50 -5.49 5.78 8.54
C TRP A 50 -4.09 5.34 8.14
N LEU A 51 -3.39 6.16 7.35
CA LEU A 51 -2.04 5.85 6.92
C LEU A 51 -1.05 5.84 8.08
N SER A 52 -1.16 6.79 9.02
CA SER A 52 -0.29 6.82 10.20
C SER A 52 -0.43 5.56 11.06
N TYR A 53 -1.66 5.05 11.20
CA TYR A 53 -1.91 3.81 11.93
C TYR A 53 -1.32 2.60 11.17
N ALA A 54 -1.59 2.53 9.86
CA ALA A 54 -1.11 1.45 9.02
C ALA A 54 0.43 1.37 8.99
N LEU A 55 1.12 2.50 8.85
CA LEU A 55 2.59 2.57 8.86
C LEU A 55 3.17 2.19 10.24
N ARG A 56 2.59 2.69 11.33
CA ARG A 56 3.01 2.30 12.69
C ARG A 56 2.86 0.81 12.93
N SER A 57 1.79 0.19 12.42
CA SER A 57 1.60 -1.26 12.54
C SER A 57 2.71 -2.04 11.82
N ALA A 58 3.20 -1.55 10.68
CA ALA A 58 4.32 -2.15 9.97
C ALA A 58 5.68 -1.96 10.68
N GLU A 59 5.92 -0.80 11.28
CA GLU A 59 7.18 -0.49 12.00
C GLU A 59 7.39 -1.33 13.27
N VAL A 60 6.30 -1.79 13.91
CA VAL A 60 6.37 -2.64 15.11
C VAL A 60 6.82 -4.08 14.78
N GLY A 61 7.26 -4.35 13.54
CA GLY A 61 7.78 -5.65 13.12
C GLY A 61 6.68 -6.69 12.92
N THR A 62 5.41 -6.28 12.91
CA THR A 62 4.28 -7.20 12.73
C THR A 62 4.03 -7.58 11.27
N VAL A 63 4.61 -6.82 10.33
CA VAL A 63 4.45 -7.01 8.88
C VAL A 63 5.81 -7.29 8.27
N HIS A 64 6.06 -8.55 7.90
CA HIS A 64 7.28 -8.92 7.18
C HIS A 64 7.29 -8.24 5.79
N PRO A 65 8.43 -7.73 5.29
CA PRO A 65 8.52 -7.11 3.97
C PRO A 65 8.06 -7.97 2.78
N LEU A 66 8.21 -9.29 2.91
CA LEU A 66 7.70 -10.28 1.94
C LEU A 66 6.25 -10.72 2.22
N SER A 67 5.61 -10.18 3.26
CA SER A 67 4.23 -10.52 3.57
C SER A 67 3.28 -9.87 2.58
N HIS A 68 2.16 -10.54 2.34
CA HIS A 68 1.08 -10.04 1.50
C HIS A 68 0.53 -8.68 1.99
N ASN A 69 0.67 -8.36 3.28
CA ASN A 69 0.28 -7.07 3.86
C ASN A 69 1.25 -5.94 3.50
N TYR A 70 2.51 -6.23 3.19
CA TYR A 70 3.48 -5.20 2.82
C TYR A 70 3.19 -4.61 1.44
N ASN A 71 2.87 -5.47 0.45
CA ASN A 71 2.42 -5.02 -0.87
C ASN A 71 1.13 -4.20 -0.80
N LYS A 72 0.19 -4.60 0.06
CA LYS A 72 -1.04 -3.84 0.33
C LYS A 72 -0.74 -2.47 0.91
N LEU A 73 0.20 -2.38 1.86
CA LEU A 73 0.60 -1.11 2.46
C LEU A 73 1.27 -0.18 1.45
N LEU A 74 2.09 -0.73 0.54
CA LEU A 74 2.71 0.03 -0.55
C LEU A 74 1.65 0.64 -1.47
N TRP A 75 0.62 -0.13 -1.84
CA TRP A 75 -0.54 0.37 -2.61
C TRP A 75 -1.31 1.46 -1.88
N VAL A 76 -1.56 1.28 -0.58
CA VAL A 76 -2.23 2.28 0.25
C VAL A 76 -1.46 3.60 0.31
N ALA A 77 -0.13 3.54 0.52
CA ALA A 77 0.72 4.72 0.51
C ALA A 77 0.69 5.45 -0.85
N TRP A 78 0.66 4.68 -1.94
CA TRP A 78 0.50 5.21 -3.30
C TRP A 78 -0.82 5.95 -3.50
N VAL A 79 -1.95 5.31 -3.18
CA VAL A 79 -3.29 5.89 -3.38
C VAL A 79 -3.49 7.17 -2.57
N PHE A 80 -2.93 7.25 -1.37
CA PHE A 80 -2.97 8.47 -0.57
C PHE A 80 -1.95 9.54 -0.95
N GLY A 81 -1.04 9.23 -1.89
CA GLY A 81 0.01 10.16 -2.33
C GLY A 81 1.11 10.39 -1.30
N ASP A 82 1.31 9.48 -0.35
CA ASP A 82 2.42 9.56 0.61
C ASP A 82 3.71 9.07 -0.04
N LYS A 83 4.37 10.00 -0.73
CA LYS A 83 5.62 9.75 -1.43
C LYS A 83 6.73 9.23 -0.51
N VAL A 84 6.82 9.77 0.72
CA VAL A 84 7.90 9.42 1.65
C VAL A 84 7.70 8.00 2.18
N GLY A 85 6.48 7.66 2.60
CA GLY A 85 6.13 6.30 3.03
C GLY A 85 6.31 5.30 1.90
N PHE A 86 5.81 5.62 0.69
CA PHE A 86 5.97 4.78 -0.49
C PHE A 86 7.45 4.50 -0.82
N GLU A 87 8.29 5.53 -0.87
CA GLU A 87 9.72 5.36 -1.17
C GLU A 87 10.44 4.50 -0.13
N LYS A 88 10.12 4.69 1.15
CA LYS A 88 10.67 3.86 2.23
C LYS A 88 10.28 2.39 2.05
N LEU A 89 8.98 2.14 1.86
CA LEU A 89 8.45 0.78 1.70
C LEU A 89 9.02 0.10 0.44
N ALA A 90 9.07 0.82 -0.69
CA ALA A 90 9.62 0.29 -1.94
C ALA A 90 11.11 -0.07 -1.79
N LYS A 91 11.91 0.74 -1.09
CA LYS A 91 13.33 0.45 -0.84
C LYS A 91 13.51 -0.81 0.01
N GLU A 92 12.77 -0.93 1.10
CA GLU A 92 12.81 -2.11 1.97
C GLU A 92 12.39 -3.38 1.22
N LEU A 93 11.35 -3.30 0.38
CA LEU A 93 10.95 -4.40 -0.51
C LEU A 93 12.07 -4.79 -1.48
N LEU A 94 12.66 -3.81 -2.17
CA LEU A 94 13.75 -4.04 -3.12
C LEU A 94 14.99 -4.66 -2.45
N LEU A 95 15.38 -4.17 -1.27
CA LEU A 95 16.52 -4.71 -0.51
C LEU A 95 16.35 -6.20 -0.17
N GLN A 96 15.12 -6.69 -0.04
CA GLN A 96 14.83 -8.11 0.20
C GLN A 96 14.87 -8.94 -1.10
N PHE A 97 14.60 -8.33 -2.25
CA PHE A 97 14.71 -8.96 -3.56
C PHE A 97 16.13 -8.99 -4.11
N TYR A 98 17.00 -8.07 -3.70
CA TYR A 98 18.42 -8.17 -4.01
C TYR A 98 19.02 -9.32 -3.18
N PRO A 99 19.47 -10.42 -3.82
CA PRO A 99 20.05 -11.53 -3.07
C PRO A 99 21.28 -11.00 -2.34
N THR A 100 21.34 -11.23 -1.04
CA THR A 100 22.58 -11.11 -0.26
C THR A 100 23.53 -12.22 -0.74
N ARG A 101 24.11 -12.03 -1.93
CA ARG A 101 25.22 -12.72 -2.61
C ARG A 101 25.42 -14.24 -2.40
N ASN A 102 24.44 -14.95 -1.88
CA ASN A 102 24.53 -16.36 -1.53
C ASN A 102 23.33 -17.01 -2.21
N GLY A 103 23.62 -17.75 -3.27
CA GLY A 103 22.64 -18.30 -4.19
C GLY A 103 21.61 -19.19 -3.50
N GLU A 104 20.49 -19.31 -4.22
CA GLU A 104 19.35 -20.18 -3.94
C GLU A 104 18.38 -19.63 -2.90
N HIS A 105 17.22 -19.12 -3.36
CA HIS A 105 15.96 -19.82 -3.24
C HIS A 105 14.89 -19.18 -4.16
N THR A 106 14.04 -20.06 -4.66
CA THR A 106 13.00 -19.89 -5.67
C THR A 106 12.02 -18.74 -5.40
N LEU A 107 11.73 -18.00 -6.47
CA LEU A 107 10.69 -17.00 -6.60
C LEU A 107 9.32 -17.57 -6.17
N GLY A 108 8.94 -17.34 -4.93
CA GLY A 108 7.56 -17.42 -4.48
C GLY A 108 6.92 -16.04 -4.62
N CYS A 109 6.69 -15.57 -5.84
CA CYS A 109 5.72 -14.50 -6.06
C CYS A 109 4.35 -15.19 -6.11
N PRO A 110 3.47 -15.06 -5.09
CA PRO A 110 2.12 -15.50 -5.27
C PRO A 110 1.47 -14.56 -6.29
N GLU A 111 0.93 -15.16 -7.36
CA GLU A 111 0.11 -14.62 -8.46
C GLU A 111 -1.11 -13.76 -8.04
N VAL A 112 -1.15 -13.25 -6.82
CA VAL A 112 -2.34 -12.61 -6.26
C VAL A 112 -2.17 -11.10 -6.31
N LEU A 113 -2.70 -10.55 -7.41
CA LEU A 113 -2.98 -9.14 -7.70
C LEU A 113 -1.75 -8.24 -7.89
N GLU A 114 -1.18 -8.29 -9.09
CA GLU A 114 -0.44 -7.16 -9.64
C GLU A 114 -1.42 -6.00 -9.92
N PRO A 115 -1.17 -4.78 -9.39
CA PRO A 115 -1.67 -3.58 -10.03
C PRO A 115 -0.93 -3.43 -11.36
N PRO A 116 -1.59 -3.59 -12.53
CA PRO A 116 -0.94 -3.99 -13.78
C PRO A 116 0.08 -3.00 -14.37
N GLU A 117 0.21 -1.78 -13.83
CA GLU A 117 0.99 -0.71 -14.46
C GLU A 117 2.07 -0.09 -13.55
N ILE A 118 2.02 -0.30 -12.22
CA ILE A 118 2.92 0.41 -11.27
C ILE A 118 4.35 -0.13 -11.32
N TYR A 119 4.51 -1.45 -11.33
CA TYR A 119 5.85 -2.06 -11.39
C TYR A 119 6.56 -1.72 -12.70
N ARG A 120 5.81 -1.64 -13.81
CA ARG A 120 6.35 -1.33 -15.14
C ARG A 120 6.71 0.15 -15.29
N GLU A 121 5.82 1.06 -14.87
CA GLU A 121 5.99 2.51 -15.06
C GLU A 121 6.88 3.18 -14.00
N PHE A 122 6.80 2.77 -12.74
CA PHE A 122 7.44 3.51 -11.63
C PHE A 122 8.65 2.80 -11.03
N ILE A 123 8.75 1.48 -11.16
CA ILE A 123 9.91 0.73 -10.67
C ILE A 123 10.84 0.35 -11.82
N LEU A 124 10.34 -0.26 -12.91
CA LEU A 124 11.17 -0.76 -13.99
C LEU A 124 11.63 0.32 -14.99
N LYS A 125 10.78 1.27 -15.40
CA LYS A 125 11.17 2.34 -16.33
C LYS A 125 12.33 3.22 -15.82
N PRO A 126 12.35 3.70 -14.55
CA PRO A 126 13.48 4.46 -14.04
C PRO A 126 14.77 3.64 -13.90
N ILE A 127 14.65 2.33 -13.69
CA ILE A 127 15.79 1.41 -13.63
C ILE A 127 16.35 1.16 -15.04
N LEU A 128 15.50 0.86 -16.02
CA LEU A 128 15.93 0.58 -17.40
C LEU A 128 16.47 1.84 -18.11
N ALA A 129 15.92 3.02 -17.84
CA ALA A 129 16.46 4.29 -18.34
C ALA A 129 17.84 4.67 -17.77
N ARG A 130 18.34 3.93 -16.77
CA ARG A 130 19.66 4.11 -16.17
C ARG A 130 20.71 3.14 -16.74
N TYR A 131 20.29 2.19 -17.56
CA TYR A 131 21.13 1.16 -18.17
C TYR A 131 21.05 1.10 -19.71
N PHE A 132 20.35 2.05 -20.35
CA PHE A 132 20.35 2.28 -21.80
C PHE A 132 20.57 3.77 -22.11
#